data_AF-A0A832ZDB9-F1
#
_entry.id   AF-A0A832ZDB9-F1
#
_cell.length_a   1.000
_cell.length_b   1.000
_cell.length_c   1.000
_cell.angle_alpha   90.00
_cell.angle_beta   90.00
_cell.angle_gamma   90.00
#
_symmetry.space_group_name_H-M   'P 1'
#
loop_
_entity.id
_entity.type
_entity.pdbx_description
1 polymer ?
#
loop_
_entity_poly.entity_id
_entity_poly.type
_entity_poly.pdbx_seq_one_letter_code
_entity_poly.pdbx_strand_id
1 'polypeptide(L)'
;KLVLHGAGVSDVEVEAASKISMLMPFAERVVFTSSGSEAVMLAFRLARAYTGRDKIVKFDGNYHGWHDYSLYNVSIPASRGKVVETAGVPTSVQNTVDVLPYNNVEAFEKYMDEKCGEVAAVIMELVAHSMGVVPAKREFVNVVAKKARECGSLLIFDEIITAVRHNLRGLQTEFGVQADLTTIGKALGNGMPIAALVGRREILHLIAEDKVVASGTYQAHPLSLAASLAVLEKMERVGGDRLLARIGGEYCRVVEDHVEELKIRAHVSCFRSTLTIYFGLGTQPYMLEEVLKADMKQYRLFAQYMRRKGVLVNPHPRKRMHLSLAHADRAAIEFFSNAVYEALKKVKFETTTPTPL
;
A
#
# COMPACT_ATOMS: atom_id res chain seq x y z
N LYS A 1 -4.47 29.17 -40.05
CA LYS A 1 -5.24 28.04 -39.44
C LYS A 1 -4.39 27.50 -38.30
N LEU A 2 -4.77 27.76 -37.05
CA LEU A 2 -4.13 27.13 -35.89
C LEU A 2 -4.60 25.68 -35.83
N VAL A 3 -3.68 24.75 -35.97
CA VAL A 3 -3.92 23.34 -35.70
C VAL A 3 -3.14 23.02 -34.42
N LEU A 4 -3.86 22.95 -33.31
CA LEU A 4 -3.32 22.43 -32.05
C LEU A 4 -3.42 20.90 -32.12
N HIS A 5 -2.28 20.22 -32.24
CA HIS A 5 -2.18 18.78 -32.01
C HIS A 5 -1.39 18.55 -30.72
N GLY A 6 -2.06 18.01 -29.69
CA GLY A 6 -1.45 17.58 -28.42
C GLY A 6 -2.26 17.98 -27.18
N ALA A 7 -2.35 17.07 -26.21
CA ALA A 7 -2.89 17.33 -24.88
C ALA A 7 -2.10 18.47 -24.22
N GLY A 8 -2.79 19.52 -23.77
CA GLY A 8 -2.13 20.69 -23.18
C GLY A 8 -1.47 20.33 -21.85
N VAL A 9 -0.17 20.57 -21.76
CA VAL A 9 0.58 20.58 -20.48
C VAL A 9 0.27 21.89 -19.76
N SER A 10 0.17 21.85 -18.43
CA SER A 10 -0.06 23.05 -17.59
C SER A 10 1.13 23.33 -16.67
N ASP A 11 1.34 24.58 -16.29
CA ASP A 11 2.45 24.96 -15.40
C ASP A 11 2.39 24.19 -14.07
N VAL A 12 1.19 24.01 -13.51
CA VAL A 12 0.98 23.26 -12.26
C VAL A 12 1.39 21.78 -12.38
N GLU A 13 1.34 21.20 -13.58
CA GLU A 13 1.83 19.83 -13.83
C GLU A 13 3.35 19.76 -13.68
N VAL A 14 4.05 20.73 -14.27
CA VAL A 14 5.51 20.84 -14.19
C VAL A 14 5.94 21.12 -12.76
N GLU A 15 5.24 22.00 -12.04
CA GLU A 15 5.51 22.31 -10.64
C GLU A 15 5.30 21.09 -9.73
N ALA A 16 4.16 20.39 -9.87
CA ALA A 16 3.87 19.19 -9.09
C ALA A 16 4.90 18.08 -9.37
N ALA A 17 5.24 17.82 -10.64
CA ALA A 17 6.26 16.84 -11.01
C ALA A 17 7.64 17.22 -10.44
N SER A 18 8.03 18.49 -10.55
CA SER A 18 9.30 18.99 -10.00
C SER A 18 9.36 18.85 -8.48
N LYS A 19 8.25 19.13 -7.78
CA LYS A 19 8.17 18.97 -6.33
C LYS A 19 8.31 17.50 -5.91
N ILE A 20 7.68 16.58 -6.65
CA ILE A 20 7.83 15.14 -6.42
C ILE A 20 9.29 14.72 -6.60
N SER A 21 9.94 15.09 -7.71
CA SER A 21 11.35 14.75 -7.98
C SER A 21 12.32 15.36 -6.95
N MET A 22 12.03 16.56 -6.43
CA MET A 22 12.82 17.18 -5.35
C MET A 22 12.71 16.41 -4.03
N LEU A 23 11.50 15.99 -3.65
CA LEU A 23 11.25 15.26 -2.41
C LEU A 23 11.72 13.80 -2.49
N MET A 24 11.58 13.19 -3.67
CA MET A 24 11.88 11.79 -3.97
C MET A 24 12.92 11.71 -5.10
N PRO A 25 14.24 11.84 -4.82
CA PRO A 25 15.25 11.93 -5.89
C PRO A 25 15.34 10.73 -6.83
N PHE A 26 14.81 9.57 -6.45
CA PHE A 26 14.68 8.41 -7.35
C PHE A 26 13.60 8.58 -8.44
N ALA A 27 12.71 9.58 -8.30
CA ALA A 27 11.68 9.94 -9.26
C ALA A 27 12.26 10.86 -10.35
N GLU A 28 13.10 10.32 -11.23
CA GLU A 28 13.74 11.09 -12.32
C GLU A 28 12.72 11.60 -13.36
N ARG A 29 11.60 10.89 -13.49
CA ARG A 29 10.43 11.24 -14.29
C ARG A 29 9.16 10.90 -13.51
N VAL A 30 8.09 11.62 -13.83
CA VAL A 30 6.77 11.48 -13.23
C VAL A 30 5.75 11.38 -14.36
N VAL A 31 4.83 10.42 -14.25
CA VAL A 31 3.67 10.28 -15.14
C VAL A 31 2.43 10.24 -14.26
N PHE A 32 1.58 11.26 -14.37
CA PHE A 32 0.35 11.32 -13.61
C PHE A 32 -0.72 10.39 -14.18
N THR A 33 -1.49 9.77 -13.30
CA THR A 33 -2.66 8.96 -13.64
C THR A 33 -3.84 9.35 -12.76
N SER A 34 -5.05 8.88 -13.10
CA SER A 34 -6.26 9.25 -12.33
C SER A 34 -6.41 8.39 -11.06
N SER A 35 -5.75 7.23 -11.01
CA SER A 35 -5.88 6.28 -9.91
C SER A 35 -4.64 5.40 -9.73
N GLY A 36 -4.49 4.81 -8.54
CA GLY A 36 -3.43 3.84 -8.27
C GLY A 36 -3.50 2.60 -9.16
N SER A 37 -4.71 2.13 -9.51
CA SER A 37 -4.88 1.01 -10.45
C SER A 37 -4.30 1.34 -11.83
N GLU A 38 -4.50 2.57 -12.32
CA GLU A 38 -3.90 3.01 -13.58
C GLU A 38 -2.37 3.09 -13.49
N ALA A 39 -1.84 3.61 -12.37
CA ALA A 39 -0.40 3.72 -12.17
C ALA A 39 0.29 2.34 -12.17
N VAL A 40 -0.28 1.36 -11.47
CA VAL A 40 0.23 -0.03 -11.45
C VAL A 40 0.10 -0.68 -12.83
N MET A 41 -1.06 -0.53 -13.48
CA MET A 41 -1.26 -1.09 -14.81
C MET A 41 -0.24 -0.54 -15.83
N LEU A 42 0.05 0.75 -15.77
CA LEU A 42 1.08 1.39 -16.59
C LEU A 42 2.48 0.86 -16.23
N ALA A 43 2.79 0.70 -14.94
CA ALA A 43 4.07 0.15 -14.49
C ALA A 43 4.31 -1.26 -15.04
N PHE A 44 3.30 -2.14 -15.05
CA PHE A 44 3.41 -3.48 -15.62
C PHE A 44 3.64 -3.43 -17.13
N ARG A 45 2.92 -2.55 -17.84
CA ARG A 45 3.09 -2.41 -19.30
C ARG A 45 4.49 -1.92 -19.64
N LEU A 46 4.99 -0.92 -18.93
CA LEU A 46 6.35 -0.40 -19.11
C LEU A 46 7.40 -1.45 -18.79
N ALA A 47 7.23 -2.19 -17.70
CA ALA A 47 8.18 -3.23 -17.35
C ALA A 47 8.30 -4.29 -18.44
N ARG A 48 7.16 -4.78 -18.94
CA ARG A 48 7.13 -5.75 -20.05
C ARG A 48 7.78 -5.20 -21.31
N ALA A 49 7.47 -3.95 -21.66
CA ALA A 49 8.04 -3.29 -22.84
C ALA A 49 9.56 -3.06 -22.71
N TYR A 50 10.02 -2.70 -21.51
CA TYR A 50 11.43 -2.43 -21.23
C TYR A 50 12.27 -3.71 -21.21
N THR A 51 11.75 -4.79 -20.61
CA THR A 51 12.51 -6.06 -20.48
C THR A 51 12.27 -7.02 -21.63
N GLY A 52 11.20 -6.85 -22.42
CA GLY A 52 10.77 -7.80 -23.44
C GLY A 52 10.24 -9.13 -22.86
N ARG A 53 9.69 -9.10 -21.64
CA ARG A 53 9.25 -10.30 -20.89
C ARG A 53 7.81 -10.13 -20.44
N ASP A 54 7.11 -11.24 -20.21
CA ASP A 54 5.67 -11.18 -19.90
C ASP A 54 5.35 -11.29 -18.40
N LYS A 55 6.16 -12.03 -17.63
CA LYS A 55 5.78 -12.41 -16.26
C LYS A 55 5.93 -11.26 -15.27
N ILE A 56 4.89 -11.04 -14.48
CA ILE A 56 4.91 -10.19 -13.30
C ILE A 56 4.81 -11.08 -12.06
N VAL A 57 5.70 -10.87 -11.10
CA VAL A 57 5.64 -11.51 -9.79
C VAL A 57 5.04 -10.53 -8.80
N LYS A 58 4.01 -10.95 -8.07
CA LYS A 58 3.48 -10.23 -6.90
C LYS A 58 3.46 -11.13 -5.67
N PHE A 59 3.13 -10.54 -4.52
CA PHE A 59 2.99 -11.29 -3.28
C PHE A 59 1.53 -11.45 -2.87
N ASP A 60 1.20 -12.52 -2.16
CA ASP A 60 -0.12 -12.70 -1.57
C ASP A 60 -0.42 -11.62 -0.51
N GLY A 61 -1.70 -11.35 -0.29
CA GLY A 61 -2.15 -10.31 0.63
C GLY A 61 -1.89 -8.86 0.16
N ASN A 62 -1.00 -8.66 -0.81
CA ASN A 62 -0.71 -7.37 -1.43
C ASN A 62 -1.77 -7.05 -2.50
N TYR A 63 -2.24 -5.80 -2.54
CA TYR A 63 -3.27 -5.32 -3.44
C TYR A 63 -2.76 -4.13 -4.27
N HIS A 64 -2.71 -4.31 -5.58
CA HIS A 64 -2.17 -3.31 -6.52
C HIS A 64 -3.24 -2.78 -7.49
N GLY A 65 -4.49 -2.70 -7.02
CA GLY A 65 -5.62 -2.29 -7.84
C GLY A 65 -6.48 -3.44 -8.35
N TRP A 66 -7.45 -3.11 -9.19
CA TRP A 66 -8.52 -4.02 -9.62
C TRP A 66 -8.43 -4.47 -11.09
N HIS A 67 -7.36 -4.12 -11.79
CA HIS A 67 -7.14 -4.56 -13.17
C HIS A 67 -6.75 -6.05 -13.24
N ASP A 68 -6.88 -6.63 -14.44
CA ASP A 68 -6.75 -8.07 -14.73
C ASP A 68 -5.44 -8.74 -14.27
N TYR A 69 -4.40 -7.95 -14.01
CA TYR A 69 -3.09 -8.43 -13.56
C TYR A 69 -2.89 -8.42 -12.03
N SER A 70 -3.79 -7.81 -11.25
CA SER A 70 -3.56 -7.57 -9.81
C SER A 70 -4.42 -8.43 -8.87
N LEU A 71 -5.62 -8.85 -9.29
CA LEU A 71 -6.60 -9.53 -8.42
C LEU A 71 -6.34 -11.03 -8.22
N TYR A 72 -5.10 -11.38 -7.88
CA TYR A 72 -4.67 -12.75 -7.56
C TYR A 72 -4.24 -12.83 -6.10
N ASN A 73 -4.76 -13.81 -5.36
CA ASN A 73 -4.32 -14.15 -3.99
C ASN A 73 -4.23 -12.94 -3.03
N VAL A 74 -5.18 -12.00 -3.11
CA VAL A 74 -5.28 -10.84 -2.21
C VAL A 74 -5.84 -11.26 -0.84
N SER A 75 -6.70 -12.29 -0.83
CA SER A 75 -7.33 -12.85 0.37
C SER A 75 -6.99 -14.32 0.58
N ILE A 76 -6.46 -15.00 -0.44
CA ILE A 76 -6.10 -16.41 -0.41
C ILE A 76 -4.58 -16.55 -0.42
N PRO A 77 -3.96 -17.23 0.56
CA PRO A 77 -2.51 -17.39 0.59
C PRO A 77 -1.96 -18.18 -0.59
N ALA A 78 -0.77 -17.82 -1.07
CA ALA A 78 -0.12 -18.46 -2.21
C ALA A 78 0.24 -19.92 -1.93
N SER A 79 0.41 -20.31 -0.67
CA SER A 79 0.57 -21.71 -0.25
C SER A 79 -0.60 -22.62 -0.64
N ARG A 80 -1.77 -22.04 -0.98
CA ARG A 80 -2.96 -22.76 -1.46
C ARG A 80 -3.09 -22.78 -2.99
N GLY A 81 -2.05 -22.34 -3.70
CA GLY A 81 -2.03 -22.21 -5.15
C GLY A 81 -2.45 -20.83 -5.64
N LYS A 82 -2.24 -20.59 -6.94
CA LYS A 82 -2.63 -19.34 -7.61
C LYS A 82 -4.15 -19.31 -7.80
N VAL A 83 -4.81 -18.27 -7.29
CA VAL A 83 -6.25 -18.07 -7.39
C VAL A 83 -6.56 -16.67 -7.88
N VAL A 84 -7.40 -16.57 -8.92
CA VAL A 84 -8.00 -15.32 -9.37
C VAL A 84 -9.22 -15.04 -8.51
N GLU A 85 -9.24 -13.91 -7.81
CA GLU A 85 -10.31 -13.57 -6.85
C GLU A 85 -11.44 -12.74 -7.48
N THR A 86 -11.56 -12.79 -8.81
CA THR A 86 -12.64 -12.15 -9.58
C THR A 86 -12.97 -12.97 -10.82
N ALA A 87 -14.22 -12.84 -11.28
CA ALA A 87 -14.61 -13.31 -12.60
C ALA A 87 -14.13 -12.33 -13.69
N GLY A 88 -14.13 -12.79 -14.96
CA GLY A 88 -13.91 -11.95 -16.13
C GLY A 88 -12.46 -11.80 -16.61
N VAL A 89 -11.48 -12.38 -15.91
CA VAL A 89 -10.06 -12.30 -16.30
C VAL A 89 -9.69 -13.48 -17.24
N PRO A 90 -9.27 -13.22 -18.49
CA PRO A 90 -8.90 -14.27 -19.44
C PRO A 90 -7.71 -15.12 -18.96
N THR A 91 -7.73 -16.43 -19.22
CA THR A 91 -6.63 -17.35 -18.85
C THR A 91 -5.27 -16.93 -19.41
N SER A 92 -5.26 -16.37 -20.63
CA SER A 92 -4.04 -15.84 -21.24
C SER A 92 -3.38 -14.76 -20.38
N VAL A 93 -4.17 -13.91 -19.72
CA VAL A 93 -3.69 -12.90 -18.77
C VAL A 93 -3.18 -13.57 -17.50
N GLN A 94 -3.90 -14.57 -16.98
CA GLN A 94 -3.52 -15.28 -15.75
C GLN A 94 -2.14 -15.95 -15.84
N ASN A 95 -1.72 -16.39 -17.03
CA ASN A 95 -0.40 -17.00 -17.25
C ASN A 95 0.77 -16.00 -17.20
N THR A 96 0.46 -14.70 -17.21
CA THR A 96 1.45 -13.62 -17.15
C THR A 96 1.69 -13.09 -15.73
N VAL A 97 1.02 -13.65 -14.73
CA VAL A 97 1.15 -13.26 -13.32
C VAL A 97 1.39 -14.48 -12.46
N ASP A 98 2.44 -14.43 -11.66
CA ASP A 98 2.76 -15.43 -10.65
C ASP A 98 2.70 -14.79 -9.25
N VAL A 99 2.24 -15.55 -8.26
CA VAL A 99 2.07 -15.08 -6.89
C VAL A 99 2.88 -15.92 -5.92
N LEU A 100 3.63 -15.25 -5.06
CA LEU A 100 4.48 -15.86 -4.04
C LEU A 100 4.05 -15.43 -2.63
N PRO A 101 4.36 -16.20 -1.58
CA PRO A 101 4.03 -15.79 -0.21
C PRO A 101 4.82 -14.55 0.21
N TYR A 102 4.14 -13.53 0.73
CA TYR A 102 4.81 -12.33 1.24
C TYR A 102 5.72 -12.66 2.44
N ASN A 103 6.87 -11.99 2.55
CA ASN A 103 7.88 -12.23 3.61
C ASN A 103 8.50 -13.64 3.65
N ASN A 104 8.31 -14.45 2.60
CA ASN A 104 8.96 -15.76 2.47
C ASN A 104 10.17 -15.67 1.52
N VAL A 105 11.36 -15.53 2.12
CA VAL A 105 12.65 -15.42 1.41
C VAL A 105 12.92 -16.65 0.55
N GLU A 106 12.82 -17.84 1.14
CA GLU A 106 13.16 -19.11 0.48
C GLU A 106 12.30 -19.35 -0.76
N ALA A 107 10.98 -19.16 -0.64
CA ALA A 107 10.05 -19.33 -1.75
C ALA A 107 10.35 -18.36 -2.90
N PHE A 108 10.73 -17.12 -2.58
CA PHE A 108 11.06 -16.12 -3.57
C PHE A 108 12.40 -16.39 -4.26
N GLU A 109 13.45 -16.73 -3.51
CA GLU A 109 14.75 -17.06 -4.09
C GLU A 109 14.65 -18.27 -5.01
N LYS A 110 14.01 -19.35 -4.55
CA LYS A 110 13.80 -20.56 -5.35
C LYS A 110 13.08 -20.23 -6.67
N TYR A 111 11.99 -19.46 -6.61
CA TYR A 111 11.26 -19.09 -7.81
C TYR A 111 12.13 -18.27 -8.77
N MET A 112 12.85 -17.27 -8.26
CA MET A 112 13.70 -16.42 -9.10
C MET A 112 14.89 -17.18 -9.69
N ASP A 113 15.43 -18.18 -8.99
CA ASP A 113 16.50 -19.05 -9.51
C ASP A 113 16.00 -19.95 -10.64
N GLU A 114 14.77 -20.46 -10.53
CA GLU A 114 14.14 -21.27 -11.58
C GLU A 114 13.64 -20.45 -12.78
N LYS A 115 13.26 -19.18 -12.56
CA LYS A 115 12.58 -18.31 -13.53
C LYS A 115 13.37 -17.06 -13.92
N CYS A 116 14.66 -17.06 -13.61
CA CYS A 116 15.58 -15.99 -13.96
C CYS A 116 15.54 -15.73 -15.48
N GLY A 117 15.36 -14.47 -15.88
CA GLY A 117 15.24 -14.12 -17.30
C GLY A 117 13.82 -14.19 -17.89
N GLU A 118 12.84 -14.83 -17.22
CA GLU A 118 11.43 -14.85 -17.66
C GLU A 118 10.60 -13.72 -17.05
N VAL A 119 11.04 -13.17 -15.91
CA VAL A 119 10.30 -12.16 -15.13
C VAL A 119 10.61 -10.75 -15.62
N ALA A 120 9.56 -10.01 -15.98
CA ALA A 120 9.63 -8.59 -16.32
C ALA A 120 9.79 -7.72 -15.08
N ALA A 121 8.96 -7.97 -14.06
CA ALA A 121 9.00 -7.21 -12.82
C ALA A 121 8.55 -8.00 -11.60
N VAL A 122 9.05 -7.58 -10.45
CA VAL A 122 8.55 -7.95 -9.12
C VAL A 122 7.91 -6.71 -8.48
N ILE A 123 6.65 -6.80 -8.08
CA ILE A 123 5.94 -5.72 -7.38
C ILE A 123 5.65 -6.10 -5.92
N MET A 124 5.84 -5.15 -5.00
CA MET A 124 5.45 -5.31 -3.59
C MET A 124 5.04 -4.01 -2.90
N GLU A 125 4.17 -4.13 -1.89
CA GLU A 125 4.00 -3.11 -0.86
C GLU A 125 5.10 -3.29 0.20
N LEU A 126 5.75 -2.22 0.68
CA LEU A 126 6.69 -2.30 1.81
C LEU A 126 5.98 -2.44 3.17
N VAL A 127 4.71 -2.07 3.21
CA VAL A 127 3.78 -2.34 4.30
C VAL A 127 2.45 -2.77 3.67
N ALA A 128 2.13 -4.06 3.77
CA ALA A 128 0.93 -4.61 3.17
C ALA A 128 -0.30 -4.16 3.95
N HIS A 129 -1.00 -3.18 3.40
CA HIS A 129 -2.16 -2.55 4.05
C HIS A 129 -3.48 -3.26 3.75
N SER A 130 -3.48 -4.16 2.77
CA SER A 130 -4.59 -5.07 2.51
C SER A 130 -4.56 -6.33 3.39
N MET A 131 -3.53 -6.46 4.21
CA MET A 131 -3.43 -7.40 5.32
C MET A 131 -3.70 -6.73 6.68
N GLY A 132 -4.12 -5.47 6.69
CA GLY A 132 -4.23 -4.63 7.89
C GLY A 132 -3.01 -3.73 8.01
N VAL A 133 -2.03 -4.14 8.80
CA VAL A 133 -0.72 -3.50 8.92
C VAL A 133 0.34 -4.60 9.03
N VAL A 134 0.97 -4.96 7.91
CA VAL A 134 2.02 -6.00 7.89
C VAL A 134 3.28 -5.47 7.19
N PRO A 135 4.29 -5.01 7.93
CA PRO A 135 5.55 -4.55 7.35
C PRO A 135 6.31 -5.67 6.64
N ALA A 136 7.02 -5.33 5.56
CA ALA A 136 8.01 -6.23 4.98
C ALA A 136 9.19 -6.39 5.96
N LYS A 137 9.72 -7.61 6.07
CA LYS A 137 11.00 -7.85 6.74
C LYS A 137 12.11 -7.24 5.89
N ARG A 138 13.06 -6.54 6.51
CA ARG A 138 14.19 -5.91 5.80
C ARG A 138 15.01 -6.91 4.99
N GLU A 139 15.25 -8.09 5.56
CA GLU A 139 15.89 -9.21 4.89
C GLU A 139 15.16 -9.58 3.58
N PHE A 140 13.84 -9.72 3.65
CA PHE A 140 13.01 -10.04 2.50
C PHE A 140 13.10 -8.97 1.40
N VAL A 141 13.00 -7.69 1.75
CA VAL A 141 13.14 -6.58 0.79
C VAL A 141 14.52 -6.60 0.12
N ASN A 142 15.58 -6.85 0.88
CA ASN A 142 16.95 -6.91 0.36
C ASN A 142 17.12 -8.08 -0.63
N VAL A 143 16.59 -9.25 -0.29
CA VAL A 143 16.62 -10.43 -1.18
C VAL A 143 15.82 -10.17 -2.45
N VAL A 144 14.63 -9.60 -2.33
CA VAL A 144 13.79 -9.24 -3.49
C VAL A 144 14.53 -8.31 -4.44
N ALA A 145 15.12 -7.25 -3.91
CA ALA A 145 15.87 -6.29 -4.71
C ALA A 145 17.11 -6.90 -5.37
N LYS A 146 17.85 -7.73 -4.62
CA LYS A 146 19.06 -8.40 -5.11
C LYS A 146 18.73 -9.34 -6.28
N LYS A 147 17.82 -10.29 -6.08
CA LYS A 147 17.47 -11.29 -7.11
C LYS A 147 16.78 -10.65 -8.32
N ALA A 148 15.91 -9.66 -8.13
CA ALA A 148 15.30 -8.95 -9.24
C ALA A 148 16.39 -8.35 -10.15
N ARG A 149 17.38 -7.67 -9.56
CA ARG A 149 18.52 -7.10 -10.29
C ARG A 149 19.38 -8.16 -10.96
N GLU A 150 19.76 -9.23 -10.25
CA GLU A 150 20.56 -10.33 -10.79
C GLU A 150 19.88 -10.98 -12.01
N CYS A 151 18.55 -11.11 -11.98
CA CYS A 151 17.78 -11.67 -13.09
C CYS A 151 17.37 -10.66 -14.17
N GLY A 152 17.78 -9.39 -14.06
CA GLY A 152 17.37 -8.33 -14.98
C GLY A 152 15.86 -8.05 -14.98
N SER A 153 15.17 -8.37 -13.89
CA SER A 153 13.77 -7.99 -13.65
C SER A 153 13.73 -6.60 -13.03
N LEU A 154 12.70 -5.83 -13.32
CA LEU A 154 12.48 -4.55 -12.63
C LEU A 154 11.89 -4.76 -11.24
N LEU A 155 12.31 -3.94 -10.29
CA LEU A 155 11.67 -3.82 -8.99
C LEU A 155 10.65 -2.68 -9.02
N ILE A 156 9.43 -2.98 -8.57
CA ILE A 156 8.35 -2.00 -8.44
C ILE A 156 7.91 -1.94 -6.99
N PHE A 157 7.98 -0.76 -6.37
CA PHE A 157 7.32 -0.53 -5.09
C PHE A 157 5.96 0.12 -5.27
N ASP A 158 4.92 -0.54 -4.76
CA ASP A 158 3.61 0.06 -4.62
C ASP A 158 3.58 0.91 -3.34
N GLU A 159 3.80 2.20 -3.53
CA GLU A 159 3.78 3.19 -2.46
C GLU A 159 2.51 4.05 -2.49
N ILE A 160 1.42 3.55 -3.09
CA ILE A 160 0.14 4.28 -3.16
C ILE A 160 -0.35 4.69 -1.77
N ILE A 161 -0.05 3.92 -0.71
CA ILE A 161 -0.41 4.26 0.68
C ILE A 161 0.77 4.88 1.43
N THR A 162 2.00 4.41 1.20
CA THR A 162 3.15 4.70 2.05
C THR A 162 3.82 6.03 1.71
N ALA A 163 3.93 6.38 0.43
CA ALA A 163 4.51 7.65 0.01
C ALA A 163 3.66 8.83 0.50
N VAL A 164 4.32 9.94 0.83
CA VAL A 164 3.73 11.18 1.38
C VAL A 164 3.17 11.02 2.80
N ARG A 165 2.48 9.91 3.11
CA ARG A 165 1.88 9.63 4.42
C ARG A 165 2.92 9.17 5.45
N HIS A 166 3.63 8.09 5.12
CA HIS A 166 4.53 7.43 6.06
C HIS A 166 5.92 8.02 5.95
N ASN A 167 6.37 8.31 4.74
CA ASN A 167 7.63 9.00 4.49
C ASN A 167 7.45 9.91 3.28
N LEU A 168 7.72 11.20 3.46
CA LEU A 168 7.57 12.19 2.39
C LEU A 168 8.54 11.96 1.24
N ARG A 169 9.69 11.32 1.51
CA ARG A 169 10.73 10.98 0.53
C ARG A 169 10.55 9.60 -0.09
N GLY A 170 9.44 8.91 0.20
CA GLY A 170 9.21 7.51 -0.17
C GLY A 170 9.74 6.56 0.90
N LEU A 171 8.92 5.58 1.31
CA LEU A 171 9.25 4.64 2.38
C LEU A 171 10.46 3.77 2.01
N GLN A 172 10.68 3.51 0.72
CA GLN A 172 11.83 2.74 0.23
C GLN A 172 13.19 3.30 0.68
N THR A 173 13.27 4.62 0.94
CA THR A 173 14.50 5.26 1.45
C THR A 173 14.93 4.72 2.81
N GLU A 174 14.00 4.27 3.66
CA GLU A 174 14.30 3.67 4.96
C GLU A 174 14.74 2.21 4.87
N PHE A 175 14.40 1.55 3.77
CA PHE A 175 14.87 0.21 3.47
C PHE A 175 16.27 0.23 2.86
N GLY A 176 16.74 1.38 2.37
CA GLY A 176 18.02 1.50 1.67
C GLY A 176 17.99 0.83 0.29
N VAL A 177 16.80 0.63 -0.26
CA VAL A 177 16.56 -0.03 -1.55
C VAL A 177 15.80 0.94 -2.45
N GLN A 178 16.32 1.15 -3.66
CA GLN A 178 15.67 1.97 -4.67
C GLN A 178 15.03 1.05 -5.71
N ALA A 179 13.73 1.20 -5.93
CA ALA A 179 13.01 0.53 -7.00
C ALA A 179 13.24 1.21 -8.36
N ASP A 180 13.04 0.46 -9.44
CA ASP A 180 13.11 0.98 -10.81
C ASP A 180 11.91 1.87 -11.13
N LEU A 181 10.74 1.46 -10.61
CA LEU A 181 9.48 2.18 -10.69
C LEU A 181 8.80 2.21 -9.33
N THR A 182 8.06 3.27 -9.04
CA THR A 182 7.27 3.41 -7.81
C THR A 182 5.93 4.03 -8.14
N THR A 183 4.85 3.45 -7.62
CA THR A 183 3.51 4.04 -7.74
C THR A 183 3.19 4.84 -6.49
N ILE A 184 2.66 6.06 -6.65
CA ILE A 184 2.29 6.96 -5.55
C ILE A 184 0.87 7.51 -5.77
N GLY A 185 0.13 7.81 -4.71
CA GLY A 185 -1.27 8.23 -4.83
C GLY A 185 -1.88 8.52 -3.47
N LYS A 186 -3.20 8.34 -3.34
CA LYS A 186 -3.99 8.54 -2.09
C LYS A 186 -3.63 9.82 -1.33
N ALA A 187 -2.67 9.75 -0.41
CA ALA A 187 -2.18 10.90 0.33
C ALA A 187 -1.67 12.01 -0.59
N LEU A 188 -1.11 11.67 -1.76
CA LEU A 188 -0.71 12.63 -2.79
C LEU A 188 -1.81 13.64 -3.12
N GLY A 189 -3.03 13.17 -3.43
CA GLY A 189 -4.15 14.04 -3.76
C GLY A 189 -5.03 14.44 -2.56
N ASN A 190 -4.82 13.81 -1.41
CA ASN A 190 -5.56 13.99 -0.16
C ASN A 190 -7.09 14.21 -0.33
N GLY A 191 -7.74 13.40 -1.17
CA GLY A 191 -9.17 13.49 -1.48
C GLY A 191 -9.47 13.74 -2.96
N MET A 192 -8.51 14.26 -3.73
CA MET A 192 -8.64 14.41 -5.18
C MET A 192 -8.23 13.13 -5.93
N PRO A 193 -8.89 12.78 -7.05
CA PRO A 193 -8.46 11.69 -7.92
C PRO A 193 -7.13 12.01 -8.60
N ILE A 194 -6.05 11.41 -8.10
CA ILE A 194 -4.72 11.45 -8.70
C ILE A 194 -3.83 10.36 -8.11
N ALA A 195 -2.99 9.83 -8.99
CA ALA A 195 -1.83 9.02 -8.65
C ALA A 195 -0.70 9.40 -9.62
N ALA A 196 0.46 8.82 -9.41
CA ALA A 196 1.55 8.92 -10.36
C ALA A 196 2.36 7.62 -10.38
N LEU A 197 2.95 7.36 -11.53
CA LEU A 197 4.07 6.46 -11.68
C LEU A 197 5.34 7.30 -11.74
N VAL A 198 6.31 6.97 -10.91
CA VAL A 198 7.61 7.65 -10.87
C VAL A 198 8.74 6.63 -10.99
N GLY A 199 9.91 7.06 -11.45
CA GLY A 199 11.08 6.17 -11.47
C GLY A 199 12.12 6.57 -12.50
N ARG A 200 12.91 5.58 -12.93
CA ARG A 200 14.04 5.72 -13.84
C ARG A 200 13.62 6.33 -15.18
N ARG A 201 14.40 7.30 -15.65
CA ARG A 201 14.12 8.05 -16.88
C ARG A 201 13.99 7.13 -18.09
N GLU A 202 14.93 6.22 -18.29
CA GLU A 202 15.02 5.33 -19.45
C GLU A 202 13.81 4.38 -19.57
N ILE A 203 13.16 4.05 -18.46
CA ILE A 203 11.95 3.20 -18.48
C ILE A 203 10.74 4.05 -18.85
N LEU A 204 10.57 5.20 -18.19
CA LEU A 204 9.45 6.10 -18.46
C LEU A 204 9.55 6.79 -19.83
N HIS A 205 10.75 6.87 -20.41
CA HIS A 205 10.98 7.43 -21.74
C HIS A 205 10.33 6.60 -22.86
N LEU A 206 10.03 5.33 -22.62
CA LEU A 206 9.28 4.50 -23.58
C LEU A 206 7.90 5.08 -23.94
N ILE A 207 7.32 5.93 -23.07
CA ILE A 207 6.09 6.67 -23.36
C ILE A 207 6.36 7.78 -24.37
N ALA A 208 7.44 8.54 -24.17
CA ALA A 208 7.83 9.63 -25.05
C ALA A 208 8.28 9.15 -26.45
N GLU A 209 8.74 7.89 -26.54
CA GLU A 209 9.08 7.21 -27.79
C GLU A 209 7.88 6.55 -28.48
N ASP A 210 6.65 6.76 -27.98
CA ASP A 210 5.41 6.13 -28.47
C ASP A 210 5.43 4.59 -28.46
N LYS A 211 6.37 3.96 -27.76
CA LYS A 211 6.45 2.49 -27.59
C LYS A 211 5.41 1.97 -26.59
N VAL A 212 5.04 2.80 -25.60
CA VAL A 212 4.02 2.49 -24.60
C VAL A 212 3.01 3.62 -24.52
N VAL A 213 1.75 3.31 -24.79
CA VAL A 213 0.67 4.29 -24.67
C VAL A 213 0.27 4.46 -23.20
N ALA A 214 0.37 5.70 -22.73
CA ALA A 214 -0.18 6.20 -21.48
C ALA A 214 -1.08 7.41 -21.79
N SER A 215 -2.39 7.26 -21.67
CA SER A 215 -3.34 8.32 -21.96
C SER A 215 -4.61 8.15 -21.15
N GLY A 216 -5.21 9.26 -20.75
CA GLY A 216 -6.53 9.31 -20.12
C GLY A 216 -6.98 10.76 -19.99
N THR A 217 -8.26 11.02 -20.27
CA THR A 217 -8.84 12.38 -20.34
C THR A 217 -8.61 13.22 -19.08
N TYR A 218 -8.64 12.60 -17.91
CA TYR A 218 -8.50 13.27 -16.62
C TYR A 218 -7.13 13.05 -15.95
N GLN A 219 -6.18 12.42 -16.66
CA GLN A 219 -4.80 12.34 -16.18
C GLN A 219 -4.23 13.76 -16.14
N ALA A 220 -3.43 14.05 -15.11
CA ALA A 220 -2.88 15.39 -14.86
C ALA A 220 -3.95 16.51 -14.81
N HIS A 221 -5.15 16.23 -14.28
CA HIS A 221 -6.18 17.26 -14.15
C HIS A 221 -5.69 18.43 -13.26
N PRO A 222 -5.75 19.71 -13.71
CA PRO A 222 -5.14 20.85 -13.01
C PRO A 222 -5.58 21.00 -11.55
N LEU A 223 -6.85 20.74 -11.24
CA LEU A 223 -7.33 20.80 -9.84
C LEU A 223 -6.69 19.72 -8.95
N SER A 224 -6.49 18.51 -9.48
CA SER A 224 -5.86 17.43 -8.73
C SER A 224 -4.36 17.67 -8.56
N LEU A 225 -3.72 18.29 -9.56
CA LEU A 225 -2.32 18.71 -9.50
C LEU A 225 -2.12 19.82 -8.45
N ALA A 226 -2.96 20.86 -8.46
CA ALA A 226 -2.92 21.94 -7.48
C ALA A 226 -3.11 21.40 -6.05
N ALA A 227 -4.06 20.48 -5.85
CA ALA A 227 -4.25 19.82 -4.57
C ALA A 227 -3.00 19.02 -4.15
N SER A 228 -2.38 18.31 -5.08
CA SER A 228 -1.17 17.53 -4.80
C SER A 228 0.02 18.40 -4.42
N LEU A 229 0.24 19.49 -5.14
CA LEU A 229 1.29 20.45 -4.83
C LEU A 229 1.09 21.04 -3.42
N ALA A 230 -0.12 21.50 -3.11
CA ALA A 230 -0.46 22.05 -1.79
C ALA A 230 -0.28 21.03 -0.67
N VAL A 231 -0.59 19.75 -0.91
CA VAL A 231 -0.35 18.67 0.05
C VAL A 231 1.15 18.47 0.29
N LEU A 232 1.95 18.33 -0.77
CA LEU A 232 3.39 18.11 -0.66
C LEU A 232 4.08 19.26 0.08
N GLU A 233 3.73 20.52 -0.24
CA GLU A 233 4.23 21.70 0.45
C GLU A 233 3.81 21.76 1.93
N LYS A 234 2.54 21.44 2.23
CA LYS A 234 2.05 21.39 3.61
C LYS A 234 2.79 20.33 4.41
N MET A 235 2.93 19.12 3.85
CA MET A 235 3.59 17.99 4.50
C MET A 235 5.07 18.29 4.75
N GLU A 236 5.77 18.89 3.79
CA GLU A 236 7.16 19.31 3.98
C GLU A 236 7.29 20.37 5.08
N ARG A 237 6.51 21.47 4.96
CA ARG A 237 6.58 22.62 5.88
C ARG A 237 6.36 22.22 7.34
N VAL A 238 5.44 21.30 7.61
CA VAL A 238 5.10 20.91 8.99
C VAL A 238 5.81 19.63 9.46
N GLY A 239 6.63 19.00 8.61
CA GLY A 239 7.16 17.66 8.88
C GLY A 239 6.04 16.64 9.11
N GLY A 240 5.04 16.66 8.24
CA GLY A 240 3.76 15.98 8.42
C GLY A 240 3.87 14.47 8.58
N ASP A 241 4.80 13.82 7.90
CA ASP A 241 5.07 12.38 8.04
C ASP A 241 5.60 12.01 9.44
N ARG A 242 6.53 12.80 9.99
CA ARG A 242 7.00 12.66 11.38
C ARG A 242 5.89 12.94 12.39
N LEU A 243 5.09 13.98 12.16
CA LEU A 243 3.96 14.31 13.02
C LEU A 243 2.90 13.20 13.01
N LEU A 244 2.58 12.65 11.84
CA LEU A 244 1.71 11.49 11.67
C LEU A 244 2.24 10.25 12.40
N ALA A 245 3.55 10.01 12.36
CA ALA A 245 4.17 8.91 13.10
C ALA A 245 4.03 9.10 14.63
N ARG A 246 4.24 10.32 15.15
CA ARG A 246 4.05 10.64 16.57
C ARG A 246 2.61 10.40 17.02
N ILE A 247 1.64 10.96 16.29
CA ILE A 247 0.20 10.78 16.57
C ILE A 247 -0.14 9.28 16.53
N GLY A 248 0.34 8.57 15.52
CA GLY A 248 0.20 7.13 15.38
C GLY A 248 0.67 6.34 16.60
N GLY A 249 1.86 6.67 17.13
CA GLY A 249 2.40 6.04 18.33
C GLY A 249 1.61 6.34 19.60
N GLU A 250 0.95 7.48 19.70
CA GLU A 250 0.05 7.79 20.84
C GLU A 250 -1.22 6.95 20.79
N TYR A 251 -1.89 6.88 19.64
CA TYR A 251 -3.08 6.05 19.45
C TYR A 251 -2.77 4.55 19.57
N CYS A 252 -1.61 4.11 19.08
CA CYS A 252 -1.18 2.72 19.19
C CYS A 252 -1.06 2.30 20.66
N ARG A 253 -0.30 3.08 21.46
CA ARG A 253 -0.11 2.85 22.89
C ARG A 253 -1.42 2.77 23.66
N VAL A 254 -2.36 3.69 23.37
CA VAL A 254 -3.70 3.65 23.96
C VAL A 254 -4.39 2.30 23.76
N VAL A 255 -4.30 1.72 22.56
CA VAL A 255 -4.93 0.42 22.29
C VAL A 255 -4.15 -0.71 22.95
N GLU A 256 -2.82 -0.67 22.91
CA GLU A 256 -1.93 -1.64 23.57
C GLU A 256 -2.19 -1.71 25.08
N ASP A 257 -2.19 -0.56 25.75
CA ASP A 257 -2.44 -0.42 27.19
C ASP A 257 -3.79 -1.06 27.59
N HIS A 258 -4.85 -0.79 26.82
CA HIS A 258 -6.18 -1.36 27.10
C HIS A 258 -6.28 -2.86 26.80
N VAL A 259 -5.60 -3.35 25.77
CA VAL A 259 -5.53 -4.79 25.47
C VAL A 259 -4.80 -5.53 26.60
N GLU A 260 -3.70 -4.96 27.11
CA GLU A 260 -2.94 -5.50 28.23
C GLU A 260 -3.73 -5.44 29.55
N GLU A 261 -4.30 -4.28 29.91
CA GLU A 261 -5.11 -4.09 31.12
C GLU A 261 -6.26 -5.11 31.17
N LEU A 262 -6.96 -5.27 30.04
CA LEU A 262 -8.09 -6.19 29.94
C LEU A 262 -7.66 -7.64 29.69
N LYS A 263 -6.37 -7.93 29.53
CA LYS A 263 -5.82 -9.27 29.27
C LYS A 263 -6.50 -9.97 28.09
N ILE A 264 -6.74 -9.23 27.02
CA ILE A 264 -7.35 -9.76 25.80
C ILE A 264 -6.25 -10.38 24.94
N ARG A 265 -6.45 -11.62 24.48
CA ARG A 265 -5.54 -12.25 23.52
C ARG A 265 -5.69 -11.55 22.16
N ALA A 266 -4.88 -10.53 21.91
CA ALA A 266 -4.81 -9.81 20.66
C ALA A 266 -3.42 -9.20 20.45
N HIS A 267 -3.04 -9.00 19.18
CA HIS A 267 -1.85 -8.21 18.83
C HIS A 267 -2.30 -6.89 18.21
N VAL A 268 -1.84 -5.77 18.77
CA VAL A 268 -2.05 -4.45 18.18
C VAL A 268 -0.93 -4.21 17.18
N SER A 269 -1.27 -4.08 15.90
CA SER A 269 -0.29 -3.83 14.86
C SER A 269 -0.37 -2.39 14.39
N CYS A 270 0.77 -1.72 14.47
CA CYS A 270 0.89 -0.31 14.15
C CYS A 270 2.05 -0.06 13.20
N PHE A 271 1.84 0.88 12.29
CA PHE A 271 2.90 1.43 11.45
C PHE A 271 2.60 2.90 11.25
N ARG A 272 3.34 3.75 11.96
CA ARG A 272 3.15 5.21 11.99
C ARG A 272 1.67 5.54 12.21
N SER A 273 1.05 6.28 11.29
CA SER A 273 -0.33 6.75 11.37
C SER A 273 -1.40 5.69 11.05
N THR A 274 -1.04 4.41 11.00
CA THR A 274 -2.00 3.32 10.76
C THR A 274 -1.92 2.28 11.85
N LEU A 275 -3.08 1.76 12.25
CA LEU A 275 -3.17 0.68 13.23
C LEU A 275 -4.35 -0.26 12.95
N THR A 276 -4.23 -1.49 13.44
CA THR A 276 -5.30 -2.50 13.51
C THR A 276 -5.09 -3.42 14.71
N ILE A 277 -6.09 -4.22 15.04
CA ILE A 277 -6.05 -5.20 16.13
C ILE A 277 -6.27 -6.58 15.53
N TYR A 278 -5.36 -7.51 15.75
CA TYR A 278 -5.52 -8.91 15.39
C TYR A 278 -5.92 -9.71 16.63
N PHE A 279 -7.23 -9.80 16.89
CA PHE A 279 -7.76 -10.65 17.95
C PHE A 279 -7.36 -12.12 17.74
N GLY A 280 -7.10 -12.86 18.82
CA GLY A 280 -6.65 -14.25 18.80
C GLY A 280 -5.15 -14.44 18.51
N LEU A 281 -4.45 -13.42 18.00
CA LEU A 281 -3.00 -13.46 17.82
C LEU A 281 -2.28 -12.93 19.07
N GLY A 282 -1.14 -13.51 19.41
CA GLY A 282 -0.29 -13.03 20.51
C GLY A 282 0.95 -12.25 20.05
N THR A 283 1.21 -12.22 18.74
CA THR A 283 2.39 -11.61 18.13
C THR A 283 2.04 -10.99 16.78
N GLN A 284 2.94 -10.13 16.28
CA GLN A 284 2.84 -9.52 14.96
C GLN A 284 2.83 -10.60 13.87
N PRO A 285 1.79 -10.67 13.02
CA PRO A 285 1.84 -11.48 11.81
C PRO A 285 2.70 -10.79 10.75
N TYR A 286 3.46 -11.59 10.00
CA TYR A 286 4.29 -11.18 8.86
C TYR A 286 3.83 -11.79 7.53
N MET A 287 2.93 -12.77 7.55
CA MET A 287 2.43 -13.46 6.36
C MET A 287 0.90 -13.49 6.33
N LEU A 288 0.30 -13.64 5.13
CA LEU A 288 -1.15 -13.70 4.99
C LEU A 288 -1.76 -14.87 5.78
N GLU A 289 -1.12 -16.04 5.78
CA GLU A 289 -1.54 -17.21 6.54
C GLU A 289 -1.68 -16.93 8.04
N GLU A 290 -0.83 -16.08 8.60
CA GLU A 290 -0.87 -15.71 10.01
C GLU A 290 -1.99 -14.72 10.29
N VAL A 291 -2.17 -13.73 9.40
CA VAL A 291 -3.26 -12.76 9.48
C VAL A 291 -4.63 -13.45 9.43
N LEU A 292 -4.77 -14.50 8.62
CA LEU A 292 -6.02 -15.26 8.50
C LEU A 292 -6.39 -16.07 9.76
N LYS A 293 -5.47 -16.23 10.72
CA LYS A 293 -5.76 -16.83 12.04
C LYS A 293 -6.42 -15.86 13.00
N ALA A 294 -6.50 -14.56 12.67
CA ALA A 294 -7.14 -13.57 13.51
C ALA A 294 -8.65 -13.82 13.66
N ASP A 295 -9.19 -13.60 14.86
CA ASP A 295 -10.59 -13.79 15.17
C ASP A 295 -11.46 -12.67 14.55
N MET A 296 -12.02 -13.01 13.38
CA MET A 296 -12.93 -12.14 12.64
C MET A 296 -14.20 -11.79 13.40
N LYS A 297 -14.71 -12.68 14.27
CA LYS A 297 -15.95 -12.43 15.02
C LYS A 297 -15.70 -11.39 16.10
N GLN A 298 -14.61 -11.54 16.87
CA GLN A 298 -14.20 -10.54 17.86
C GLN A 298 -13.92 -9.19 17.23
N TYR A 299 -13.24 -9.15 16.07
CA TYR A 299 -12.98 -7.88 15.39
C TYR A 299 -14.27 -7.19 14.92
N ARG A 300 -15.23 -7.94 14.37
CA ARG A 300 -16.53 -7.39 13.95
C ARG A 300 -17.31 -6.83 15.13
N LEU A 301 -17.27 -7.52 16.27
CA LEU A 301 -17.90 -7.09 17.51
C LEU A 301 -17.24 -5.80 18.03
N PHE A 302 -15.92 -5.77 18.10
CA PHE A 302 -15.15 -4.57 18.42
C PHE A 302 -15.55 -3.40 17.52
N ALA A 303 -15.53 -3.58 16.20
CA ALA A 303 -15.89 -2.54 15.24
C ALA A 303 -17.35 -2.07 15.38
N GLN A 304 -18.28 -2.96 15.74
CA GLN A 304 -19.67 -2.58 16.03
C GLN A 304 -19.77 -1.69 17.27
N TYR A 305 -19.07 -2.03 18.36
CA TYR A 305 -19.07 -1.22 19.57
C TYR A 305 -18.36 0.12 19.38
N MET A 306 -17.24 0.15 18.66
CA MET A 306 -16.58 1.40 18.26
C MET A 306 -17.54 2.33 17.53
N ARG A 307 -18.32 1.81 16.56
CA ARG A 307 -19.34 2.60 15.83
C ARG A 307 -20.44 3.13 16.75
N ARG A 308 -20.91 2.33 17.72
CA ARG A 308 -21.90 2.78 18.73
C ARG A 308 -21.36 3.90 19.62
N LYS A 309 -20.04 3.98 19.80
CA LYS A 309 -19.36 5.06 20.53
C LYS A 309 -18.98 6.24 19.64
N GLY A 310 -19.39 6.26 18.37
CA GLY A 310 -19.11 7.36 17.44
C GLY A 310 -17.75 7.26 16.73
N VAL A 311 -17.04 6.13 16.83
CA VAL A 311 -15.77 5.91 16.11
C VAL A 311 -15.98 4.94 14.94
N LEU A 312 -15.83 5.44 13.73
CA LEU A 312 -15.98 4.61 12.52
C LEU A 312 -14.73 3.75 12.29
N VAL A 313 -14.87 2.43 12.51
CA VAL A 313 -13.85 1.44 12.17
C VAL A 313 -14.42 0.46 11.14
N ASN A 314 -13.60 0.12 10.14
CA ASN A 314 -13.96 -0.90 9.15
C ASN A 314 -14.16 -2.25 9.87
N PRO A 315 -15.19 -3.05 9.57
CA PRO A 315 -15.46 -4.31 10.29
C PRO A 315 -14.61 -5.51 9.81
N HIS A 316 -13.37 -5.27 9.38
CA HIS A 316 -12.46 -6.32 8.89
C HIS A 316 -11.00 -6.09 9.37
N PRO A 317 -10.33 -7.05 10.04
CA PRO A 317 -8.97 -6.89 10.60
C PRO A 317 -7.87 -6.72 9.54
N ARG A 318 -8.08 -7.27 8.34
CA ARG A 318 -7.29 -6.95 7.14
C ARG A 318 -7.45 -5.52 6.60
N LYS A 319 -8.25 -4.68 7.25
CA LYS A 319 -8.28 -3.23 7.05
C LYS A 319 -7.69 -2.56 8.29
N ARG A 320 -7.42 -1.27 8.15
CA ARG A 320 -6.65 -0.47 9.11
C ARG A 320 -7.32 0.87 9.33
N MET A 321 -7.22 1.37 10.56
CA MET A 321 -7.55 2.75 10.88
C MET A 321 -6.45 3.67 10.33
N HIS A 322 -6.84 4.85 9.83
CA HIS A 322 -5.89 5.89 9.40
C HIS A 322 -6.07 7.10 10.27
N LEU A 323 -4.97 7.57 10.80
CA LEU A 323 -4.91 8.84 11.51
C LEU A 323 -4.51 9.94 10.54
N SER A 324 -4.85 11.16 10.93
CA SER A 324 -4.55 12.39 10.20
C SER A 324 -3.98 13.42 11.17
N LEU A 325 -3.51 14.55 10.66
CA LEU A 325 -3.01 15.64 11.50
C LEU A 325 -4.09 16.20 12.44
N ALA A 326 -5.37 16.05 12.12
CA ALA A 326 -6.48 16.47 12.98
C ALA A 326 -6.61 15.60 14.25
N HIS A 327 -6.00 14.42 14.27
CA HIS A 327 -6.00 13.53 15.43
C HIS A 327 -4.89 13.89 16.45
N ALA A 328 -4.16 15.00 16.26
CA ALA A 328 -3.16 15.44 17.23
C ALA A 328 -3.77 16.01 18.53
N ASP A 329 -5.06 16.30 18.54
CA ASP A 329 -5.76 16.87 19.69
C ASP A 329 -5.87 15.86 20.84
N ARG A 330 -5.52 16.31 22.05
CA ARG A 330 -5.59 15.50 23.26
C ARG A 330 -7.02 15.02 23.55
N ALA A 331 -8.01 15.87 23.31
CA ALA A 331 -9.41 15.49 23.50
C ALA A 331 -9.84 14.36 22.55
N ALA A 332 -9.32 14.36 21.31
CA ALA A 332 -9.57 13.28 20.34
C ALA A 332 -8.94 11.95 20.77
N ILE A 333 -7.74 11.99 21.37
CA ILE A 333 -7.07 10.80 21.92
C ILE A 333 -7.85 10.24 23.12
N GLU A 334 -8.29 11.10 24.03
CA GLU A 334 -9.07 10.69 25.22
C GLU A 334 -10.43 10.11 24.84
N PHE A 335 -11.13 10.75 23.90
CA PHE A 335 -12.37 10.22 23.34
C PHE A 335 -12.17 8.84 22.71
N PHE A 336 -11.12 8.68 21.90
CA PHE A 336 -10.78 7.40 21.28
C PHE A 336 -10.43 6.33 22.33
N SER A 337 -9.63 6.68 23.34
CA SER A 337 -9.24 5.80 24.45
C SER A 337 -10.47 5.24 25.17
N ASN A 338 -11.41 6.11 25.55
CA ASN A 338 -12.65 5.70 26.21
C ASN A 338 -13.51 4.79 25.32
N ALA A 339 -13.60 5.09 24.02
CA ALA A 339 -14.34 4.25 23.07
C ALA A 339 -13.70 2.86 22.92
N VAL A 340 -12.38 2.78 22.80
CA VAL A 340 -11.61 1.53 22.69
C VAL A 340 -11.79 0.69 23.94
N TYR A 341 -11.59 1.26 25.13
CA TYR A 341 -11.73 0.55 26.40
C TYR A 341 -13.11 -0.11 26.54
N GLU A 342 -14.17 0.65 26.30
CA GLU A 342 -15.53 0.16 26.40
C GLU A 342 -15.85 -0.90 25.35
N ALA A 343 -15.34 -0.76 24.11
CA ALA A 343 -15.50 -1.77 23.08
C ALA A 343 -14.77 -3.07 23.44
N LEU A 344 -13.52 -2.98 23.92
CA LEU A 344 -12.73 -4.13 24.34
C LEU A 344 -13.35 -4.86 25.55
N LYS A 345 -13.91 -4.14 26.52
CA LYS A 345 -14.68 -4.76 27.64
C LYS A 345 -15.85 -5.59 27.14
N LYS A 346 -16.57 -5.10 26.12
CA LYS A 346 -17.68 -5.85 25.53
C LYS A 346 -17.20 -7.10 24.78
N VAL A 347 -16.11 -6.99 24.03
CA VAL A 347 -15.49 -8.17 23.39
C VAL A 347 -15.08 -9.21 24.43
N LYS A 348 -14.45 -8.79 25.53
CA LYS A 348 -14.07 -9.69 26.62
C LYS A 348 -15.28 -10.36 27.28
N PHE A 349 -16.34 -9.60 27.55
CA PHE A 349 -17.55 -10.14 28.19
C PHE A 349 -18.24 -11.19 27.31
N GLU A 350 -18.42 -10.92 26.02
CA GLU A 350 -19.10 -11.83 25.10
C GLU A 350 -18.27 -13.08 24.73
N THR A 351 -16.95 -13.02 24.87
CA THR A 351 -16.06 -14.17 24.62
C THR A 351 -15.88 -15.07 25.83
N THR A 352 -16.10 -14.55 27.04
CA THR A 352 -15.99 -15.29 28.32
C THR A 352 -17.32 -15.86 28.81
N THR A 353 -18.45 -15.35 28.30
CA THR A 353 -19.78 -15.84 28.65
C THR A 353 -20.25 -16.80 27.55
N PRO A 354 -20.39 -18.11 27.79
CA PRO A 354 -20.95 -19.00 26.78
C PRO A 354 -22.38 -18.55 26.49
N THR A 355 -22.68 -18.26 25.23
CA THR A 355 -24.06 -18.04 24.78
C THR A 355 -24.86 -19.28 25.19
N PRO A 356 -25.95 -19.16 25.98
CA PRO A 356 -26.85 -20.27 26.19
C PRO A 356 -27.33 -20.73 24.81
N LEU A 357 -27.14 -22.03 24.51
CA LEU A 357 -27.66 -22.67 23.31
C LEU A 357 -29.19 -22.62 23.26
#